data_AF-W1J5R4-F1
#
_entry.id   AF-W1J5R4-F1
#
_cell.length_a   1.000
_cell.length_b   1.000
_cell.length_c   1.000
_cell.angle_alpha   90.00
_cell.angle_beta   90.00
_cell.angle_gamma   90.00
#
_symmetry.space_group_name_H-M   'P 1'
#
loop_
_entity.id
_entity.type
_entity.pdbx_description
1 polymer ?
#
loop_
_entity_poly.entity_id
_entity_poly.type
_entity_poly.pdbx_seq_one_letter_code
_entity_poly.pdbx_strand_id
1 'polypeptide(L)' 'MITDDANTDTLLTRHENIVKAFSAFAHSLPVDHDLKGLMFLLADNLNASFITMKDYLQSDEDI' A
#
# COMPACT_ATOMS: atom_id res chain seq x y z
N MET A 1 17.67 -21.76 7.99
CA MET A 1 17.74 -20.32 7.74
C MET A 1 16.94 -20.07 6.48
N ILE A 2 15.61 -19.95 6.64
CA ILE A 2 14.61 -19.69 5.60
C ILE A 2 13.46 -19.00 6.34
N THR A 3 13.55 -17.69 6.55
CA THR A 3 12.52 -16.92 7.27
C THR A 3 12.33 -15.49 6.76
N ASP A 4 13.25 -14.95 5.94
CA ASP A 4 13.18 -13.56 5.50
C ASP A 4 12.17 -13.36 4.36
N ASP A 5 12.20 -14.17 3.31
CA ASP A 5 11.33 -14.00 2.13
C ASP A 5 9.83 -14.10 2.48
N ALA A 6 9.44 -15.06 3.31
CA ALA A 6 8.05 -15.23 3.75
C ALA A 6 7.55 -14.05 4.61
N ASN A 7 8.45 -13.37 5.30
CA ASN A 7 8.12 -12.19 6.11
C ASN A 7 7.99 -10.94 5.21
N THR A 8 8.88 -10.78 4.23
CA THR A 8 8.84 -9.73 3.19
C THR A 8 7.53 -9.80 2.40
N ASP A 9 7.16 -10.98 1.89
CA ASP A 9 5.91 -11.19 1.16
C ASP A 9 4.67 -10.88 2.02
N THR A 10 4.71 -11.27 3.30
CA THR A 10 3.63 -10.98 4.24
C THR A 10 3.45 -9.47 4.46
N LEU A 11 4.56 -8.73 4.57
CA LEU A 11 4.54 -7.28 4.76
C LEU A 11 4.04 -6.56 3.51
N LEU A 12 4.54 -6.92 2.33
CA LEU A 12 4.09 -6.36 1.05
C LEU A 12 2.60 -6.62 0.82
N THR A 13 2.14 -7.85 1.07
CA THR A 13 0.72 -8.21 0.94
C THR A 13 -0.16 -7.39 1.88
N ARG A 14 0.26 -7.21 3.14
CA ARG A 14 -0.50 -6.39 4.11
C ARG A 14 -0.59 -4.94 3.66
N HIS A 15 0.52 -4.37 3.19
CA HIS A 15 0.55 -2.98 2.76
C HIS A 15 -0.30 -2.77 1.49
N GLU A 16 -0.22 -3.69 0.53
CA GLU A 16 -1.07 -3.65 -0.67
C GLU A 16 -2.56 -3.72 -0.32
N ASN A 17 -2.94 -4.57 0.64
CA ASN A 17 -4.32 -4.66 1.12
C ASN A 17 -4.81 -3.37 1.78
N ILE A 18 -3.94 -2.67 2.52
CA ILE A 18 -4.25 -1.36 3.11
C ILE A 18 -4.53 -0.34 2.01
N VAL A 19 -3.66 -0.24 0.99
CA VAL A 19 -3.85 0.65 -0.16
C VAL A 19 -5.18 0.38 -0.85
N LYS A 20 -5.48 -0.90 -1.14
CA LYS A 20 -6.74 -1.33 -1.77
C LYS A 20 -7.95 -0.95 -0.92
N ALA A 21 -7.89 -1.15 0.40
CA ALA A 21 -9.00 -0.85 1.30
C ALA A 21 -9.33 0.65 1.35
N PHE A 22 -8.31 1.51 1.48
CA PHE A 22 -8.53 2.96 1.50
C PHE A 22 -8.98 3.50 0.14
N SER A 23 -8.45 2.97 -0.95
CA SER A 23 -8.93 3.31 -2.30
C SER A 23 -10.39 2.90 -2.49
N ALA A 24 -10.77 1.67 -2.11
CA ALA A 24 -12.16 1.21 -2.18
C ALA A 24 -13.10 2.05 -1.32
N PHE A 25 -12.66 2.43 -0.12
CA PHE A 25 -13.42 3.34 0.75
C PHE A 25 -13.58 4.74 0.12
N ALA A 26 -12.54 5.31 -0.48
CA ALA A 26 -12.66 6.58 -1.20
C ALA A 26 -13.67 6.50 -2.36
N HIS A 27 -13.69 5.38 -3.09
CA HIS A 27 -14.62 5.15 -4.19
C HIS A 27 -16.07 4.99 -3.73
N SER A 28 -16.32 4.44 -2.54
CA SER A 28 -17.68 4.24 -2.02
C SER A 28 -18.34 5.54 -1.53
N LEU A 29 -17.55 6.59 -1.29
CA LEU A 29 -18.07 7.89 -0.86
C LEU A 29 -18.76 8.65 -2.02
N PRO A 30 -19.87 9.38 -1.76
CA PRO A 30 -20.48 10.30 -2.72
C PRO A 30 -19.49 11.33 -3.25
N VAL A 31 -19.69 11.80 -4.48
CA VAL A 31 -18.76 12.71 -5.18
C VAL A 31 -18.54 14.02 -4.42
N ASP A 32 -19.59 14.53 -3.77
CA ASP A 32 -19.63 15.77 -2.98
C ASP A 32 -19.24 15.56 -1.51
N HIS A 33 -18.89 14.35 -1.10
CA HIS A 33 -18.52 14.07 0.27
C HIS A 33 -17.11 14.60 0.57
N ASP A 34 -16.98 15.53 1.51
CA ASP A 34 -15.72 16.22 1.84
C ASP A 34 -14.54 15.25 2.11
N LEU A 35 -14.83 14.12 2.74
CA LEU A 35 -13.83 13.08 3.04
C LEU A 35 -13.26 12.39 1.79
N LYS A 36 -13.96 12.39 0.64
CA LYS A 36 -13.57 11.64 -0.56
C LYS A 36 -12.18 12.05 -1.06
N GLY A 37 -11.95 13.35 -1.19
CA GLY A 37 -10.66 13.88 -1.62
C GLY A 37 -9.52 13.51 -0.66
N LEU A 38 -9.78 13.58 0.65
CA LEU A 38 -8.80 13.20 1.67
C LEU A 38 -8.47 11.71 1.63
N MET A 39 -9.46 10.85 1.37
CA MET A 39 -9.24 9.40 1.27
C MET A 39 -8.48 9.02 0.00
N PHE A 40 -8.73 9.69 -1.12
CA PHE A 40 -7.89 9.52 -2.32
C PHE A 40 -6.47 9.96 -2.07
N LEU A 41 -6.26 11.14 -1.48
CA LEU A 41 -4.93 11.62 -1.13
C LEU A 41 -4.19 10.63 -0.21
N LEU A 42 -4.88 10.09 0.80
CA LEU A 42 -4.30 9.07 1.67
C LEU A 42 -3.96 7.79 0.91
N ALA A 43 -4.86 7.29 0.07
CA ALA A 43 -4.62 6.08 -0.73
C ALA A 43 -3.43 6.26 -1.68
N ASP A 44 -3.30 7.42 -2.32
CA ASP A 44 -2.18 7.74 -3.21
C ASP A 44 -0.85 7.79 -2.46
N ASN A 45 -0.81 8.41 -1.27
CA ASN A 45 0.38 8.44 -0.43
C ASN A 45 0.77 7.04 0.07
N LEU A 46 -0.21 6.22 0.47
CA LEU A 46 0.04 4.83 0.88
C LEU A 46 0.58 3.99 -0.28
N ASN A 47 0.09 4.23 -1.51
CA ASN A 47 0.57 3.56 -2.72
C ASN A 47 2.00 4.00 -3.08
N ALA A 48 2.32 5.29 -2.98
CA ALA A 48 3.69 5.77 -3.17
C ALA A 48 4.67 5.15 -2.15
N SER A 49 4.24 5.06 -0.88
CA SER A 49 5.00 4.37 0.17
C SER A 49 5.16 2.88 -0.13
N PHE A 50 4.12 2.21 -0.66
CA PHE A 50 4.17 0.81 -1.05
C PHE A 50 5.22 0.55 -2.14
N ILE A 51 5.21 1.36 -3.19
CA ILE A 51 6.17 1.24 -4.31
C ILE A 51 7.59 1.39 -3.78
N THR A 52 7.85 2.41 -2.97
CA THR A 52 9.17 2.64 -2.36
C THR A 52 9.62 1.46 -1.50
N MET A 53 8.72 0.92 -0.68
CA MET A 53 9.00 -0.23 0.17
C MET A 53 9.30 -1.49 -0.65
N LYS A 54 8.51 -1.72 -1.70
CA LYS A 54 8.70 -2.84 -2.62
C LYS A 54 10.06 -2.74 -3.32
N ASP A 55 10.41 -1.59 -3.85
CA ASP A 55 11.68 -1.36 -4.52
C ASP A 55 12.86 -1.60 -3.57
N TYR A 56 12.77 -1.10 -2.33
CA TYR A 56 13.79 -1.32 -1.30
C TYR A 56 13.99 -2.82 -0.98
N LEU A 57 12.90 -3.54 -0.70
CA LEU A 57 12.96 -4.95 -0.32
C LEU A 57 13.43 -5.84 -1.47
N GLN A 58 13.09 -5.50 -2.71
CA GLN A 58 13.57 -6.21 -3.89
C GLN A 58 15.03 -5.89 -4.22
N SER A 59 15.52 -4.68 -3.88
CA SER A 59 16.92 -4.32 -4.07
C SER A 59 17.89 -5.01 -3.10
N ASP A 60 17.40 -5.43 -1.92
CA ASP A 60 18.18 -6.19 -0.93
C ASP A 60 18.33 -7.69 -1.33
N GLU A 61 17.51 -8.21 -2.25
CA GLU A 61 17.61 -9.60 -2.76
C GLU A 61 18.68 -9.77 -3.88
N ASP A 62 19.19 -8.68 -4.45
CA ASP A 62 20.15 -8.67 -5.57
C ASP A 62 21.65 -8.61 -5.13
N ILE A 63 21.96 -8.75 -3.82
CA ILE A 63 23.34 -8.70 -3.25
C ILE A 63 23.82 -10.07 -2.74
#